data_AF-A0A942TKX1-F1
#
_entry.id   AF-A0A942TKX1-F1
#
_cell.length_a   1.000
_cell.length_b   1.000
_cell.length_c   1.000
_cell.angle_alpha   90.00
_cell.angle_beta   90.00
_cell.angle_gamma   90.00
#
_symmetry.space_group_name_H-M   'P 1'
#
loop_
_entity.id
_entity.type
_entity.pdbx_description
1 polymer ?
#
loop_
_entity_poly.entity_id
_entity_poly.type
_entity_poly.pdbx_seq_one_letter_code
_entity_poly.pdbx_strand_id
1 'polypeptide(L)'
;MLEFLNKHIPDMTSEWINKTYTSGNGVYAQPKDSEAYDQLRHMNKQFILALNNCIFGKETSLQEWSTSIASDRTRTATPLYDIIVNFSIFRSIYYSYIEKFIEGNSKEVSGNEVINWVRIISRKFDDTNS
;
A
#
# COMPACT_ATOMS: atom_id res chain seq x y z
N MET A 1 1.02 1.96 17.09
CA MET A 1 0.53 2.00 15.68
C MET A 1 1.57 1.47 14.68
N LEU A 2 2.77 2.06 14.58
CA LEU A 2 3.81 1.58 13.63
C LEU A 2 4.10 0.08 13.73
N GLU A 3 4.30 -0.44 14.94
CA GLU A 3 4.56 -1.87 15.17
C GLU A 3 3.39 -2.76 14.72
N PHE A 4 2.16 -2.33 14.99
CA PHE A 4 0.95 -3.02 14.55
C PHE A 4 0.88 -3.09 13.02
N LEU A 5 1.09 -1.97 12.33
CA LEU A 5 1.06 -1.93 10.87
C LEU A 5 2.17 -2.79 10.25
N ASN A 6 3.39 -2.76 10.82
CA ASN A 6 4.50 -3.59 10.37
C ASN A 6 4.23 -5.08 10.56
N LYS A 7 3.65 -5.48 11.70
CA LYS A 7 3.27 -6.87 11.98
C LYS A 7 2.25 -7.39 10.95
N HIS A 8 1.36 -6.53 10.48
CA HIS A 8 0.28 -6.89 9.57
C HIS A 8 0.58 -6.67 8.08
N ILE A 9 1.82 -6.30 7.70
CA ILE A 9 2.24 -6.21 6.30
C ILE A 9 1.90 -7.48 5.49
N PRO A 10 2.19 -8.71 5.96
CA PRO A 10 1.86 -9.92 5.20
C PRO A 10 0.36 -10.08 4.93
N ASP A 11 -0.47 -9.69 5.90
CA ASP A 11 -1.92 -9.79 5.81
C ASP A 11 -2.49 -8.75 4.83
N MET A 12 -2.03 -7.50 4.92
CA MET A 12 -2.38 -6.42 3.98
C MET A 12 -2.04 -6.80 2.54
N THR A 13 -0.84 -7.33 2.31
CA THR A 13 -0.41 -7.77 0.97
C THR A 13 -1.28 -8.92 0.47
N SER A 14 -1.59 -9.90 1.31
CA SER A 14 -2.42 -11.04 0.92
C SER A 14 -3.84 -10.61 0.58
N GLU A 15 -4.41 -9.69 1.37
CA GLU A 15 -5.73 -9.11 1.11
C GLU A 15 -5.74 -8.30 -0.19
N TRP A 16 -4.69 -7.50 -0.43
CA TRP A 16 -4.58 -6.69 -1.65
C TRP A 16 -4.46 -7.55 -2.90
N ILE A 17 -3.63 -8.59 -2.85
CA ILE A 17 -3.48 -9.56 -3.94
C ILE A 17 -4.82 -10.23 -4.28
N ASN A 18 -5.61 -10.60 -3.28
CA ASN A 18 -6.92 -11.23 -3.50
C ASN A 18 -7.97 -10.26 -4.06
N LYS A 19 -7.77 -8.96 -3.89
CA LYS A 19 -8.68 -7.91 -4.38
C LYS A 19 -8.15 -7.19 -5.62
N THR A 20 -6.97 -7.57 -6.12
CA THR A 20 -6.31 -6.88 -7.22
C THR A 20 -7.18 -6.88 -8.48
N TYR A 21 -7.33 -5.72 -9.10
CA TYR A 21 -8.01 -5.54 -10.37
C TYR A 21 -7.04 -5.76 -11.54
N THR A 22 -7.52 -6.36 -12.63
CA THR A 22 -6.78 -6.41 -13.89
C THR A 22 -7.75 -6.31 -15.06
N SER A 23 -7.32 -5.57 -16.09
CA SER A 23 -7.97 -5.56 -17.40
C SER A 23 -7.67 -6.81 -18.25
N GLY A 24 -6.88 -7.76 -17.74
CA GLY A 24 -6.43 -8.98 -18.43
C GLY A 24 -4.98 -8.92 -18.93
N ASN A 25 -4.32 -7.77 -18.79
CA ASN A 25 -2.96 -7.52 -19.27
C ASN A 25 -2.06 -6.98 -18.14
N GLY A 26 -0.74 -7.03 -18.32
CA GLY A 26 0.22 -6.37 -17.42
C GLY A 26 0.63 -7.18 -16.18
N VAL A 27 1.22 -6.48 -15.20
CA VAL A 27 1.77 -7.10 -13.97
C VAL A 27 0.70 -7.78 -13.11
N TYR A 28 -0.54 -7.29 -13.16
CA TYR A 28 -1.65 -7.81 -12.34
C TYR A 28 -2.37 -9.01 -12.97
N ALA A 29 -2.10 -9.29 -14.24
CA ALA A 29 -2.66 -10.45 -14.97
C ALA A 29 -1.77 -11.69 -14.90
N GLN A 30 -0.62 -11.62 -14.21
CA GLN A 30 0.34 -12.71 -14.15
C GLN A 30 -0.23 -13.91 -13.35
N PRO A 31 0.13 -15.16 -13.72
CA PRO A 31 -0.30 -16.34 -12.99
C PRO A 31 0.09 -16.29 -11.51
N LYS A 32 -0.78 -16.79 -10.62
CA LYS A 32 -0.59 -16.73 -9.15
C LYS A 32 0.62 -17.53 -8.62
N ASP A 33 1.16 -18.40 -9.44
CA ASP A 33 2.32 -19.27 -9.21
C ASP A 33 3.57 -18.79 -9.96
N SER A 34 3.49 -17.65 -10.65
CA SER A 34 4.62 -17.08 -11.40
C SER A 34 5.58 -16.27 -10.51
N GLU A 35 6.85 -16.24 -10.90
CA GLU A 35 7.87 -15.36 -10.31
C GLU A 35 7.46 -13.88 -10.35
N ALA A 36 6.76 -13.47 -11.42
CA ALA A 36 6.25 -12.11 -11.55
C ALA A 36 5.21 -11.76 -10.47
N TYR A 37 4.38 -12.73 -10.06
CA TYR A 37 3.41 -12.56 -9.00
C TYR A 37 4.06 -12.56 -7.60
N ASP A 38 5.14 -13.32 -7.40
CA ASP A 38 5.99 -13.21 -6.21
C ASP A 38 6.67 -11.85 -6.09
N GLN A 39 7.19 -11.34 -7.20
CA GLN A 39 7.77 -10.01 -7.25
C GLN A 39 6.73 -8.92 -6.94
N LEU A 40 5.50 -9.06 -7.46
CA LEU A 40 4.40 -8.14 -7.16
C LEU A 40 4.08 -8.10 -5.66
N ARG A 41 4.03 -9.27 -5.00
CA ARG A 41 3.89 -9.35 -3.54
C ARG A 41 5.04 -8.66 -2.82
N HIS A 42 6.27 -8.93 -3.25
CA HIS A 42 7.46 -8.33 -2.63
C HIS A 42 7.42 -6.79 -2.73
N MET A 43 7.13 -6.25 -3.91
CA MET A 43 7.00 -4.81 -4.12
C MET A 43 5.92 -4.17 -3.25
N ASN A 44 4.76 -4.83 -3.10
CA ASN A 44 3.70 -4.34 -2.22
C ASN A 44 4.14 -4.30 -0.75
N LYS A 45 4.85 -5.33 -0.26
CA LYS A 45 5.41 -5.33 1.10
C LYS A 45 6.40 -4.19 1.33
N GLN A 46 7.32 -3.98 0.38
CA GLN A 46 8.29 -2.88 0.45
C GLN A 46 7.59 -1.52 0.45
N PHE A 47 6.53 -1.37 -0.35
CA PHE A 47 5.73 -0.16 -0.35
C PHE A 47 5.09 0.13 1.00
N ILE A 48 4.42 -0.86 1.61
CA ILE A 48 3.79 -0.68 2.92
C ILE A 48 4.84 -0.30 3.96
N LEU A 49 6.00 -0.95 3.95
CA LEU A 49 7.09 -0.66 4.87
C LEU A 49 7.61 0.77 4.70
N ALA A 50 7.87 1.20 3.46
CA ALA A 50 8.33 2.54 3.15
C ALA A 50 7.28 3.60 3.51
N LEU A 51 6.01 3.33 3.24
CA LEU A 51 4.88 4.18 3.61
C LEU A 51 4.77 4.33 5.13
N ASN A 52 4.84 3.23 5.88
CA ASN A 52 4.88 3.25 7.34
C ASN A 52 6.05 4.11 7.84
N ASN A 53 7.26 3.90 7.34
CA ASN A 53 8.42 4.71 7.73
C ASN A 53 8.20 6.21 7.45
N CYS A 54 7.66 6.55 6.28
CA CYS A 54 7.36 7.92 5.89
C CYS A 54 6.31 8.59 6.79
N ILE A 55 5.25 7.86 7.17
CA ILE A 55 4.18 8.35 8.05
C ILE A 55 4.71 8.63 9.46
N PHE A 56 5.58 7.76 9.98
CA PHE A 56 6.08 7.84 11.36
C PHE A 56 7.45 8.54 11.48
N GLY A 57 7.79 9.41 10.51
CA GLY A 57 8.91 10.35 10.63
C GLY A 57 10.30 9.74 10.47
N LYS A 58 10.41 8.52 9.93
CA LYS A 58 11.68 8.01 9.44
C LYS A 58 11.83 8.53 8.01
N GLU A 59 12.82 9.37 7.74
CA GLU A 59 13.06 9.90 6.39
C GLU A 59 13.27 8.73 5.42
N THR A 60 12.25 8.44 4.64
CA THR A 60 12.25 7.42 3.60
C THR A 60 11.38 7.96 2.47
N SER A 61 11.99 8.09 1.29
CA SER A 61 11.29 8.58 0.10
C SER A 61 10.52 7.45 -0.57
N LEU A 62 9.29 7.72 -0.99
CA LEU A 62 8.51 6.80 -1.84
C LEU A 62 8.90 6.89 -3.33
N GLN A 63 9.89 7.72 -3.66
CA GLN A 63 10.34 7.95 -5.03
C GLN A 63 10.97 6.70 -5.66
N GLU A 64 11.72 5.92 -4.89
CA GLU A 64 12.30 4.65 -5.39
C GLU A 64 11.20 3.65 -5.75
N TRP A 65 10.15 3.55 -4.92
CA TRP A 65 8.99 2.73 -5.22
C TRP A 65 8.25 3.24 -6.48
N SER A 66 7.99 4.54 -6.57
CA SER A 66 7.31 5.15 -7.72
C SER A 66 8.07 4.89 -9.03
N THR A 67 9.40 5.03 -8.99
CA THR A 67 10.29 4.75 -10.12
C THR A 67 10.23 3.27 -10.54
N SER A 68 10.23 2.34 -9.56
CA SER A 68 10.11 0.90 -9.84
C SER A 68 8.78 0.56 -10.51
N ILE A 69 7.66 1.11 -10.02
CA ILE A 69 6.33 0.90 -10.60
C ILE A 69 6.25 1.44 -12.03
N ALA A 70 6.81 2.62 -12.29
CA ALA A 70 6.85 3.21 -13.64
C ALA A 70 7.65 2.35 -14.62
N SER A 71 8.79 1.80 -14.17
CA SER A 71 9.62 0.86 -14.94
C SER A 71 8.86 -0.43 -15.26
N ASP A 72 8.25 -1.07 -14.26
CA ASP A 72 7.51 -2.32 -14.44
C ASP A 72 6.28 -2.15 -15.32
N ARG A 73 5.54 -1.04 -15.14
CA ARG A 73 4.42 -0.68 -15.99
C ARG A 73 4.84 -0.64 -17.47
N THR A 74 5.97 -0.02 -17.77
CA THR A 74 6.50 0.11 -19.14
C THR A 74 6.89 -1.26 -19.69
N ARG A 75 7.60 -2.05 -18.88
CA ARG A 75 8.08 -3.39 -19.26
C ARG A 75 6.95 -4.36 -19.57
N THR A 76 5.85 -4.32 -18.83
CA THR A 76 4.74 -5.27 -18.98
C THR A 76 3.53 -4.69 -19.70
N ALA A 77 3.63 -3.48 -20.25
CA ALA A 77 2.52 -2.75 -20.85
C ALA A 77 1.28 -2.67 -19.94
N THR A 78 1.48 -2.51 -18.63
CA THR A 78 0.37 -2.42 -17.67
C THR A 78 -0.42 -1.13 -17.91
N PRO A 79 -1.75 -1.20 -18.08
CA PRO A 79 -2.57 -0.01 -18.23
C PRO A 79 -2.44 0.91 -17.01
N LEU A 80 -2.34 2.22 -17.24
CA LEU A 80 -2.29 3.20 -16.14
C LEU A 80 -3.54 3.12 -15.25
N TYR A 81 -4.70 2.84 -15.87
CA TYR A 81 -5.94 2.64 -15.14
C TYR A 81 -5.84 1.50 -14.12
N ASP A 82 -5.23 0.37 -14.47
CA ASP A 82 -5.05 -0.76 -13.56
C ASP A 82 -4.17 -0.37 -12.36
N ILE A 83 -3.12 0.43 -12.57
CA ILE A 83 -2.28 0.95 -11.48
C ILE A 83 -3.14 1.81 -10.53
N ILE A 84 -3.93 2.75 -11.06
CA ILE A 84 -4.76 3.67 -10.28
C ILE A 84 -5.81 2.91 -9.45
N VAL A 85 -6.52 1.95 -10.06
CA VAL A 85 -7.53 1.15 -9.37
C VAL A 85 -6.88 0.32 -8.25
N ASN A 86 -5.77 -0.35 -8.55
CA ASN A 86 -5.07 -1.17 -7.55
C ASN A 86 -4.48 -0.34 -6.41
N PHE A 87 -4.08 0.90 -6.67
CA PHE A 87 -3.65 1.84 -5.64
C PHE A 87 -4.82 2.27 -4.74
N SER A 88 -6.00 2.52 -5.31
CA SER A 88 -7.22 2.82 -4.54
C SER A 88 -7.64 1.65 -3.65
N ILE A 89 -7.60 0.43 -4.16
CA ILE A 89 -7.87 -0.80 -3.40
C ILE A 89 -6.88 -0.94 -2.25
N PHE A 90 -5.58 -0.74 -2.52
CA PHE A 90 -4.56 -0.75 -1.48
C PHE A 90 -4.84 0.28 -0.38
N ARG A 91 -5.16 1.52 -0.76
CA ARG A 91 -5.48 2.61 0.17
C ARG A 91 -6.65 2.23 1.08
N SER A 92 -7.72 1.64 0.53
CA SER A 92 -8.86 1.16 1.32
C SER A 92 -8.46 0.07 2.32
N ILE A 93 -7.65 -0.90 1.89
CA ILE A 93 -7.13 -1.95 2.78
C ILE A 93 -6.31 -1.31 3.90
N TYR A 94 -5.39 -0.40 3.59
CA TYR A 94 -4.56 0.26 4.59
C TYR A 94 -5.41 0.98 5.65
N TYR A 95 -6.44 1.73 5.24
CA TYR A 95 -7.37 2.38 6.18
C TYR A 95 -8.10 1.37 7.07
N SER A 96 -8.51 0.21 6.56
CA SER A 96 -9.14 -0.83 7.39
C SER A 96 -8.23 -1.34 8.51
N TYR A 97 -6.90 -1.33 8.33
CA TYR A 97 -5.96 -1.70 9.40
C TYR A 97 -5.73 -0.56 10.40
N ILE A 98 -5.85 0.69 9.97
CA ILE A 98 -5.90 1.83 10.89
C ILE A 98 -7.14 1.70 11.78
N GLU A 99 -8.29 1.40 11.20
CA GLU A 99 -9.54 1.18 11.94
C GLU A 99 -9.40 0.04 12.95
N LYS A 100 -8.89 -1.13 12.54
CA LYS A 100 -8.61 -2.27 13.44
C LYS A 100 -7.69 -1.89 14.59
N PHE A 101 -6.65 -1.07 14.34
CA PHE A 101 -5.77 -0.58 15.39
C PHE A 101 -6.52 0.31 16.39
N ILE A 102 -7.33 1.24 15.90
CA ILE A 102 -8.10 2.16 16.75
C ILE A 102 -9.10 1.40 17.60
N GLU A 103 -9.87 0.46 17.02
CA GLU A 103 -10.86 -0.34 17.73
C GLU A 103 -10.22 -1.14 18.87
N GLY A 104 -9.07 -1.77 18.59
CA GLY A 104 -8.30 -2.55 19.57
C GLY A 104 -7.62 -1.73 20.67
N ASN A 105 -7.47 -0.41 20.48
CA ASN A 105 -6.78 0.49 21.42
C ASN A 105 -7.67 1.69 21.81
N SER A 106 -8.99 1.56 21.69
CA SER A 106 -9.96 2.67 21.78
C SER A 106 -9.97 3.42 23.12
N LYS A 107 -9.41 2.84 24.18
CA LYS A 107 -9.23 3.50 25.49
C LYS A 107 -7.96 4.34 25.60
N GLU A 108 -7.00 4.13 24.70
CA GLU A 108 -5.67 4.74 24.74
C GLU A 108 -5.44 5.75 23.61
N VAL A 109 -6.36 5.82 22.64
CA VAL A 109 -6.27 6.70 21.47
C VAL A 109 -7.39 7.74 21.50
N SER A 110 -7.02 9.01 21.53
CA SER A 110 -7.98 10.11 21.43
C SER A 110 -8.44 10.38 20.00
N GLY A 111 -9.63 10.95 19.83
CA GLY A 111 -10.13 11.36 18.50
C GLY A 111 -9.20 12.35 17.78
N ASN A 112 -8.50 13.21 18.52
CA ASN A 112 -7.53 14.14 17.95
C ASN A 112 -6.30 13.42 17.36
N GLU A 113 -5.82 12.36 18.01
CA GLU A 113 -4.73 11.53 17.49
C GLU A 113 -5.15 10.82 16.21
N VAL A 114 -6.37 10.27 16.17
CA VAL A 114 -6.94 9.65 14.96
C VAL A 114 -6.98 10.65 13.80
N ILE A 115 -7.55 11.84 14.01
CA ILE A 115 -7.63 12.88 12.97
C ILE A 115 -6.24 13.27 12.47
N ASN A 116 -5.27 13.39 13.38
CA ASN A 116 -3.90 13.73 12.98
C ASN A 116 -3.25 12.63 12.13
N TRP A 117 -3.42 11.36 12.50
CA TRP A 117 -2.93 10.23 11.69
C TRP A 117 -3.59 10.19 10.31
N VAL A 118 -4.93 10.29 10.24
CA VAL A 118 -5.66 10.31 8.98
C VAL A 118 -5.13 11.41 8.07
N ARG A 119 -4.93 12.64 8.59
CA ARG A 119 -4.40 13.75 7.80
C ARG A 119 -2.99 13.52 7.28
N ILE A 120 -2.08 12.98 8.11
CA ILE A 120 -0.71 12.66 7.68
C ILE A 120 -0.74 11.60 6.59
N ILE A 121 -1.53 10.54 6.80
CA ILE A 121 -1.64 9.39 5.90
C ILE A 121 -2.23 9.82 4.55
N SER A 122 -3.32 10.59 4.55
CA SER A 122 -3.92 11.12 3.33
C SER A 122 -2.91 11.95 2.52
N ARG A 123 -2.18 12.87 3.17
CA ARG A 123 -1.15 13.67 2.49
C ARG A 123 -0.07 12.79 1.86
N LYS A 124 0.45 11.80 2.59
CA LYS A 124 1.48 10.90 2.05
C LYS A 124 0.98 10.06 0.88
N PHE A 125 -0.27 9.61 0.92
CA PHE A 125 -0.89 8.93 -0.20
C PHE A 125 -1.08 9.83 -1.43
N ASP A 126 -1.34 11.12 -1.24
CA ASP A 126 -1.54 12.06 -2.34
C ASP A 126 -0.21 12.54 -2.93
N ASP A 127 0.83 12.74 -2.11
CA ASP A 127 2.22 12.97 -2.55
C ASP A 127 2.75 11.82 -3.44
N THR A 128 2.19 10.63 -3.29
CA THR A 128 2.58 9.43 -4.06
C THR A 128 1.86 9.33 -5.41
N ASN A 129 0.75 10.08 -5.58
CA ASN A 129 -0.06 10.11 -6.80
C ASN A 129 0.23 11.33 -7.70
N SER A 130 1.08 12.25 -7.24
CA SER A 130 1.47 13.48 -7.95
C SER A 130 2.68 13.30 -8.86
#